data_AF-M7XXX1-F1
#
_entry.id   AF-M7XXX1-F1
#
_cell.length_a   1.000
_cell.length_b   1.000
_cell.length_c   1.000
_cell.angle_alpha   90.00
_cell.angle_beta   90.00
_cell.angle_gamma   90.00
#
_symmetry.space_group_name_H-M   'P 1'
#
loop_
_entity.id
_entity.type
_entity.pdbx_description
1 polymer ?
#
loop_
_entity_poly.entity_id
_entity_poly.type
_entity_poly.pdbx_seq_one_letter_code
_entity_poly.pdbx_strand_id
1 'polypeptide(L)' 'MVFLIGLGLLVWGLYRYNKEIRKDKAGITIFTWYWKTQRNGFIYALLIGGTILCLQELVRFIKFLMG' A
#
# COMPACT_ATOMS: atom_id res chain seq x y z
N MET A 1 -9.36 11.27 11.98
CA MET A 1 -10.09 10.58 10.89
C MET A 1 -9.18 10.15 9.74
N VAL A 2 -8.30 11.03 9.22
CA VAL A 2 -7.40 10.71 8.09
C VAL A 2 -6.44 9.55 8.38
N PHE A 3 -6.00 9.42 9.64
CA PHE A 3 -5.16 8.29 10.07
C PHE A 3 -5.83 6.92 9.83
N LEU A 4 -7.13 6.79 10.15
CA LEU A 4 -7.88 5.55 9.95
C LEU A 4 -8.04 5.22 8.46
N ILE A 5 -8.14 6.24 7.60
CA ILE A 5 -8.18 6.08 6.14
C ILE A 5 -6.83 5.57 5.63
N GLY A 6 -5.72 6.16 6.08
CA GLY A 6 -4.36 5.70 5.76
C GLY A 6 -4.12 4.26 6.20
N LEU A 7 -4.59 3.91 7.39
CA LEU A 7 -4.46 2.56 7.97
C LEU A 7 -5.34 1.55 7.21
N GLY A 8 -6.55 1.93 6.82
CA GLY A 8 -7.42 1.11 5.96
C GLY A 8 -6.82 0.84 4.58
N LEU A 9 -6.24 1.86 3.94
CA LEU A 9 -5.53 1.72 2.66
C LEU A 9 -4.30 0.79 2.78
N LEU A 10 -3.56 0.91 3.88
CA LEU A 10 -2.43 0.03 4.18
C LEU A 10 -2.86 -1.43 4.37
N VAL A 11 -3.87 -1.68 5.19
CA VAL A 11 -4.39 -3.04 5.43
C VAL A 11 -4.93 -3.66 4.14
N TRP A 12 -5.68 -2.89 3.35
CA TRP A 12 -6.19 -3.34 2.06
C TRP A 12 -5.07 -3.63 1.05
N GLY A 13 -4.07 -2.74 0.97
CA GLY A 13 -2.89 -2.92 0.15
C GLY A 13 -2.10 -4.18 0.53
N LEU A 14 -1.90 -4.42 1.83
CA LEU A 14 -1.22 -5.61 2.36
C LEU A 14 -1.99 -6.91 2.10
N TYR A 15 -3.31 -6.87 2.20
CA TYR A 15 -4.17 -8.02 1.88
C TYR A 15 -4.04 -8.38 0.40
N ARG A 16 -4.14 -7.40 -0.50
CA ARG A 16 -3.96 -7.60 -1.95
C ARG A 16 -2.54 -8.05 -2.27
N TYR A 17 -1.53 -7.48 -1.64
CA TYR A 17 -0.13 -7.90 -1.79
C TYR A 17 0.06 -9.38 -1.43
N ASN A 18 -0.43 -9.83 -0.27
CA ASN A 18 -0.32 -11.23 0.13
C ASN A 18 -1.11 -12.17 -0.77
N LYS A 19 -2.28 -11.75 -1.26
CA LYS A 19 -3.14 -12.57 -2.11
C LYS A 19 -2.64 -12.65 -3.56
N GLU A 20 -2.11 -11.56 -4.10
CA GLU A 20 -1.85 -11.40 -5.53
C GLU A 20 -0.36 -11.34 -5.90
N ILE A 21 0.52 -10.92 -4.99
CA ILE A 21 1.98 -10.81 -5.26
C ILE A 21 2.71 -11.97 -4.61
N ARG A 22 2.45 -12.22 -3.32
CA ARG A 22 3.17 -13.27 -2.56
C ARG A 22 2.84 -14.69 -3.04
N LYS A 23 1.61 -14.93 -3.51
CA LYS A 23 1.17 -16.24 -4.05
C LYS A 23 1.56 -16.44 -5.51
N ASP A 24 2.00 -15.40 -6.20
CA ASP A 24 2.22 -15.41 -7.64
C ASP A 24 3.66 -15.85 -7.95
N LYS A 25 3.97 -17.09 -7.53
CA LYS A 25 5.25 -17.79 -7.78
C LYS A 25 5.22 -18.69 -9.03
N ALA A 26 4.10 -18.82 -9.72
CA ALA A 26 3.92 -19.78 -10.81
C ALA A 26 3.81 -19.10 -12.17
N GLY A 27 4.80 -19.34 -13.05
CA GLY A 27 4.76 -19.26 -14.50
C GLY A 27 4.23 -17.96 -15.12
N ILE A 28 5.13 -17.04 -15.52
CA ILE A 28 4.73 -15.78 -16.14
C ILE A 28 4.91 -15.85 -17.67
N THR A 29 3.80 -15.86 -18.40
CA THR A 29 3.75 -15.61 -19.85
C THR A 29 3.82 -14.09 -20.12
N ILE A 30 4.41 -13.66 -21.24
CA ILE A 30 4.72 -12.24 -21.53
C ILE A 30 3.46 -11.34 -21.52
N PHE A 31 2.32 -11.82 -22.02
CA PHE A 31 1.07 -11.06 -22.07
C PHE A 31 0.48 -10.80 -20.67
N THR A 32 0.72 -11.73 -19.74
CA THR A 32 0.32 -11.62 -18.34
C THR A 32 1.23 -10.66 -17.57
N TRP A 33 2.42 -10.38 -18.08
CA TRP A 33 3.43 -9.53 -17.42
C TRP A 33 3.00 -8.06 -17.34
N TYR A 34 2.45 -7.51 -18.43
CA TYR A 34 1.99 -6.10 -18.46
C TYR A 34 0.88 -5.82 -17.45
N TRP A 35 -0.17 -6.64 -17.48
CA TRP A 35 -1.30 -6.56 -16.53
C TRP A 35 -0.86 -6.80 -15.09
N LYS A 36 0.07 -7.72 -14.87
CA LYS A 36 0.65 -8.01 -13.56
C LYS A 36 1.47 -6.83 -13.03
N THR A 37 2.23 -6.14 -13.88
CA THR A 37 3.00 -4.95 -13.51
C THR A 37 2.09 -3.76 -13.17
N GLN A 38 1.03 -3.50 -13.94
CA GLN A 38 0.05 -2.47 -13.59
C GLN A 38 -0.64 -2.77 -12.25
N ARG A 39 -1.09 -4.01 -12.04
CA ARG A 39 -1.75 -4.42 -10.80
C ARG A 39 -0.81 -4.31 -9.60
N ASN A 40 0.43 -4.75 -9.75
CA ASN A 40 1.44 -4.62 -8.68
C ASN A 40 1.76 -3.16 -8.40
N GLY A 41 1.94 -2.33 -9.44
CA GLY A 41 2.16 -0.89 -9.31
C GLY A 41 1.04 -0.22 -8.52
N PHE A 42 -0.22 -0.59 -8.78
CA PHE A 42 -1.37 -0.09 -8.03
C PHE A 42 -1.34 -0.52 -6.55
N ILE A 43 -1.00 -1.79 -6.26
CA ILE A 43 -0.87 -2.29 -4.88
C ILE A 43 0.27 -1.56 -4.14
N TYR A 44 1.40 -1.35 -4.80
CA TYR A 44 2.50 -0.57 -4.22
C TYR A 44 2.12 0.89 -4.00
N ALA A 45 1.40 1.51 -4.94
CA ALA A 45 0.90 2.87 -4.78
C ALA A 45 -0.07 2.99 -3.59
N LEU A 46 -0.95 1.99 -3.38
CA LEU A 46 -1.83 1.92 -2.20
C LEU A 46 -1.04 1.81 -0.89
N LEU A 47 -0.01 0.97 -0.86
CA LEU A 47 0.85 0.80 0.31
C LEU A 47 1.63 2.07 0.63
N ILE A 48 2.28 2.66 -0.38
CA ILE A 48 3.07 3.89 -0.22
C ILE A 48 2.16 5.05 0.17
N GLY A 49 1.04 5.24 -0.52
CA GLY A 49 0.06 6.30 -0.23
C GLY A 49 -0.53 6.19 1.18
N GLY A 50 -0.92 4.98 1.59
CA GLY A 50 -1.38 4.72 2.96
C GLY A 50 -0.31 5.01 4.01
N THR A 51 0.95 4.62 3.74
CA THR A 51 2.09 4.90 4.63
C THR A 51 2.36 6.40 4.77
N ILE A 52 2.33 7.15 3.66
CA ILE A 52 2.54 8.60 3.68
C ILE A 52 1.46 9.30 4.51
N LEU A 53 0.20 8.91 4.34
CA LEU A 53 -0.91 9.46 5.13
C LEU A 53 -0.75 9.17 6.62
N CYS A 54 -0.34 7.94 6.98
CA CYS A 54 -0.04 7.59 8.37
C CYS A 54 1.16 8.38 8.93
N LEU A 55 2.23 8.54 8.15
CA LEU A 55 3.41 9.32 8.54
C LEU A 55 3.11 10.81 8.74
N GLN A 56 2.31 11.41 7.85
CA GLN A 56 1.92 12.82 7.98
C GLN A 56 1.13 13.07 9.27
N GLU A 57 0.19 12.18 9.60
CA GLU A 57 -0.55 12.26 10.86
C GLU A 57 0.37 12.03 12.07
N LEU A 58 1.32 11.08 11.99
CA LEU A 58 2.32 10.86 13.03
C LEU A 58 3.17 12.12 13.27
N VAL A 59 3.63 12.78 12.21
CA VAL A 59 4.41 14.04 12.30
C VAL A 59 3.57 15.15 12.92
N ARG A 60 2.29 15.26 12.56
CA ARG A 60 1.38 16.24 13.16
C ARG A 60 1.17 15.97 14.65
N PHE A 61 1.04 14.71 15.03
CA PHE A 61 0.92 14.29 16.43
C PHE A 61 2.19 14.58 17.24
N ILE A 62 3.37 14.27 16.69
CA ILE A 62 4.65 14.58 17.34
C ILE A 62 4.84 16.09 17.51
N LYS A 63 4.50 16.89 16.48
CA LYS A 63 4.52 18.36 16.58
C LYS A 63 3.59 18.90 17.66
N PHE A 64 2.40 18.32 17.80
CA PHE A 64 1.47 18.67 18.87
C PHE A 64 2.00 18.31 20.27
N LEU A 65 2.77 17.23 20.38
CA LEU A 65 3.33 16.78 21.66
C LEU A 65 4.58 17.56 22.10
N MET A 66 5.27 18.20 21.16
CA MET A 66 6.48 19.01 21.41
C MET A 66 6.21 20.52 21.56
N GLY A 67 4.98 20.99 21.27
CA GLY A 67 4.56 22.38 21.42
C GLY A 67 3.73 22.58 22.68
#